data_AF-A0A9P7EV22-F1
#
_entry.id   AF-A0A9P7EV22-F1
#
_cell.length_a   1.000
_cell.length_b   1.000
_cell.length_c   1.000
_cell.angle_alpha   90.00
_cell.angle_beta   90.00
_cell.angle_gamma   90.00
#
_symmetry.space_group_name_H-M   'P 1'
#
loop_
_entity.id
_entity.type
_entity.pdbx_description
1 polymer ?
#
loop_
_entity_poly.entity_id
_entity_poly.type
_entity_poly.pdbx_seq_one_letter_code
_entity_poly.pdbx_strand_id
1 'polypeptide(L)'
;MLSVCHPDGLTLIITPNADTKCRIKNHLKLARNAQANQTPVEPNTTLAMTDTATTSEPSTVPPCKSKNVRKRNAASRADSTSTVNLASMANPSQKEIAEIRGKNERILAENESIRSENERILTKDEGMRGEIERITNENESLRKDNERIDNDLAIIRKDLDAARVQHTQDVEALREVTMSLAPLHLRVLLDRARRKGLEHLGHEAWEGLRDSRSVYQLSNTIFDALKRQGV
;
A
#
# COMPACT_ATOMS: atom_id res chain seq x y z
N MET A 1 32.32 0.01 -11.10
CA MET A 1 31.78 -1.34 -10.81
C MET A 1 32.95 -2.30 -10.83
N LEU A 2 33.34 -2.84 -9.67
CA LEU A 2 34.38 -3.87 -9.59
C LEU A 2 33.69 -5.16 -9.16
N SER A 3 33.67 -6.15 -10.06
CA SER A 3 33.24 -7.51 -9.77
C SER A 3 34.46 -8.29 -9.31
N VAL A 4 34.44 -8.78 -8.07
CA VAL A 4 35.46 -9.71 -7.57
C VAL A 4 34.82 -11.10 -7.59
N CYS A 5 35.27 -11.96 -8.51
CA CYS A 5 34.86 -13.35 -8.52
C CYS A 5 35.59 -14.11 -7.40
N HIS A 6 34.84 -14.69 -6.47
CA HIS A 6 35.32 -15.74 -5.57
C HIS A 6 34.80 -17.10 -6.03
N PRO A 7 35.57 -18.19 -5.79
CA PRO A 7 35.22 -19.53 -6.28
C PRO A 7 33.96 -20.13 -5.63
N ASP A 8 33.50 -19.59 -4.51
CA ASP A 8 32.37 -20.17 -3.74
C ASP A 8 31.01 -19.48 -3.98
N GLY A 9 30.91 -18.60 -4.98
CA GLY A 9 29.66 -17.96 -5.36
C GLY A 9 29.79 -16.47 -5.65
N LEU A 10 28.88 -15.97 -6.50
CA LEU A 10 28.81 -14.56 -6.88
C LEU A 10 28.19 -13.73 -5.75
N THR A 11 29.04 -13.12 -4.92
CA THR A 11 28.59 -12.10 -3.97
C THR A 11 28.53 -10.75 -4.68
N LEU A 12 27.33 -10.31 -5.06
CA LEU A 12 27.11 -8.99 -5.64
C LEU A 12 27.26 -7.91 -4.56
N ILE A 13 28.44 -7.30 -4.48
CA ILE A 13 28.68 -6.14 -3.62
C ILE A 13 28.20 -4.88 -4.34
N ILE A 14 26.94 -4.50 -4.12
CA ILE A 14 26.41 -3.22 -4.59
C ILE A 14 26.95 -2.13 -3.66
N THR A 15 27.93 -1.36 -4.12
CA THR A 15 28.35 -0.14 -3.44
C THR A 15 27.36 0.98 -3.78
N PRO A 16 26.54 1.46 -2.84
CA PRO A 16 25.60 2.53 -3.10
C PRO A 16 26.37 3.82 -3.44
N ASN A 17 25.87 4.59 -4.42
CA ASN A 17 26.43 5.91 -4.72
C ASN A 17 26.26 6.87 -3.52
N ALA A 18 27.01 7.97 -3.51
CA ALA A 18 27.04 8.91 -2.39
C ALA A 18 25.64 9.44 -2.01
N ASP A 19 24.79 9.69 -3.01
CA ASP A 19 23.41 10.17 -2.82
C ASP A 19 22.52 9.13 -2.14
N THR A 20 22.61 7.87 -2.55
CA THR A 20 21.85 6.76 -1.95
C THR A 20 22.30 6.55 -0.51
N LYS A 21 23.60 6.66 -0.25
CA LYS A 21 24.16 6.58 1.12
C LYS A 21 23.63 7.71 2.01
N CYS A 22 23.48 8.92 1.47
CA CYS A 22 22.93 10.06 2.20
C CYS A 22 21.43 9.88 2.50
N ARG A 23 20.64 9.43 1.52
CA ARG A 23 19.21 9.11 1.70
C ARG A 23 18.97 8.02 2.74
N ILE A 24 19.71 6.91 2.66
CA ILE A 24 19.63 5.82 3.63
C ILE A 24 19.94 6.32 5.04
N LYS A 25 20.98 7.15 5.19
CA LYS A 25 21.36 7.73 6.49
C LYS A 25 20.28 8.64 7.07
N ASN A 26 19.58 9.42 6.23
CA ASN A 26 18.47 10.25 6.65
C ASN A 26 17.24 9.42 7.05
N HIS A 27 16.88 8.39 6.28
CA HIS A 27 15.78 7.49 6.63
C HIS A 27 16.03 6.74 7.94
N LEU A 28 17.25 6.26 8.18
CA LEU A 28 17.63 5.62 9.44
C LEU A 28 17.54 6.58 10.64
N LYS A 29 17.90 7.86 10.46
CA LYS A 29 17.73 8.88 11.51
C LYS A 29 16.25 9.15 11.81
N LEU A 30 15.41 9.26 10.78
CA LEU A 30 13.96 9.44 10.92
C LEU A 30 13.32 8.25 11.65
N ALA A 31 13.67 7.02 11.27
CA ALA A 31 13.15 5.81 11.92
C ALA A 31 13.57 5.71 13.39
N ARG A 32 14.83 6.03 13.71
CA ARG A 32 15.33 6.02 15.09
C ARG A 32 14.64 7.08 15.96
N ASN A 33 14.37 8.27 15.41
CA ASN A 33 13.62 9.31 16.13
C ASN A 33 12.13 8.93 16.33
N ALA A 34 11.53 8.21 15.38
CA ALA A 34 10.16 7.73 15.52
C ALA A 34 10.02 6.65 16.62
N GLN A 35 11.03 5.80 16.78
CA GLN A 35 11.05 4.78 17.84
C GLN A 35 11.34 5.37 19.23
N ALA A 36 12.13 6.46 19.34
CA ALA A 36 12.46 7.08 20.62
C ALA A 36 11.25 7.71 21.34
N ASN A 37 10.15 7.99 20.62
CA ASN A 37 8.93 8.58 21.18
C ASN A 37 7.83 7.56 21.49
N GLN A 38 8.09 6.26 21.30
CA GLN A 38 7.15 5.22 21.72
C GLN A 38 7.45 4.85 23.17
N THR A 39 6.67 5.40 24.10
CA THR A 39 6.61 4.89 25.48
C THR A 39 6.25 3.41 25.46
N PRO A 40 6.90 2.55 26.26
CA PRO A 40 6.59 1.12 26.30
C PRO A 40 5.13 0.94 26.70
N VAL A 41 4.31 0.46 25.77
CA VAL A 41 2.94 0.03 26.05
C VAL A 41 3.05 -1.38 26.62
N GLU A 42 2.71 -1.55 27.90
CA GLU A 42 2.67 -2.86 28.52
C GLU A 42 1.63 -3.76 27.82
N PRO A 43 1.94 -5.06 27.63
CA PRO A 43 1.01 -5.99 27.01
C PRO A 43 -0.13 -6.32 27.99
N ASN A 44 -1.28 -5.67 27.81
CA ASN A 44 -2.49 -6.04 28.54
C ASN A 44 -3.02 -7.40 28.05
N THR A 45 -3.15 -8.27 29.04
CA THR A 45 -3.59 -9.67 28.97
C THR A 45 -4.96 -9.82 28.32
N THR A 46 -5.02 -10.71 27.33
CA THR A 46 -6.22 -11.22 26.67
C THR A 46 -7.21 -11.79 27.68
N LEU A 47 -8.33 -11.11 27.88
CA LEU A 47 -9.52 -11.65 28.54
C LEU A 47 -10.56 -11.94 27.46
N ALA A 48 -10.73 -13.24 27.18
CA ALA A 48 -11.83 -13.75 26.40
C ALA A 48 -13.15 -13.49 27.14
N MET A 49 -14.09 -12.81 26.51
CA MET A 49 -15.49 -12.86 26.91
C MET A 49 -16.35 -13.09 25.67
N THR A 50 -17.00 -14.25 25.69
CA THR A 50 -18.00 -14.75 24.77
C THR A 50 -19.30 -13.96 24.86
N ASP A 51 -19.96 -13.89 23.70
CA ASP A 51 -21.14 -13.11 23.39
C ASP A 51 -22.42 -13.50 24.16
N THR A 52 -23.17 -12.44 24.49
CA THR A 52 -24.62 -12.24 24.33
C THR A 52 -25.62 -13.35 24.68
N ALA A 53 -26.51 -13.05 25.64
CA ALA A 53 -27.97 -13.01 25.42
C ALA A 53 -28.68 -12.49 26.67
N THR A 54 -29.06 -11.21 26.67
CA THR A 54 -30.10 -10.72 27.59
C THR A 54 -31.03 -9.78 26.86
N THR A 55 -32.17 -10.33 26.46
CA THR A 55 -33.40 -9.61 26.15
C THR A 55 -33.78 -8.70 27.31
N SER A 56 -33.87 -7.39 27.08
CA SER A 56 -34.50 -6.47 28.03
C SER A 56 -35.53 -5.59 27.30
N GLU A 57 -36.76 -5.69 27.81
CA GLU A 57 -38.00 -5.09 27.36
C GLU A 57 -38.00 -3.54 27.42
N PRO A 58 -38.86 -2.88 26.62
CA PRO A 58 -39.04 -1.44 26.66
C PRO A 58 -39.90 -0.98 27.85
N SER A 59 -39.28 -0.27 28.79
CA SER A 59 -39.95 0.40 29.90
C SER A 59 -40.80 1.58 29.39
N THR A 60 -42.12 1.38 29.41
CA THR A 60 -43.12 2.37 29.02
C THR A 60 -43.49 3.21 30.25
N VAL A 61 -43.09 4.48 30.27
CA VAL A 61 -43.44 5.45 31.33
C VAL A 61 -44.88 5.96 31.12
N PRO A 62 -45.80 5.83 32.10
CA PRO A 62 -47.13 6.42 31.98
C PRO A 62 -47.20 7.85 32.57
N PRO A 63 -48.14 8.68 32.11
CA PRO A 63 -48.22 10.10 32.46
C PRO A 63 -48.90 10.36 33.81
N CYS A 64 -48.33 11.29 34.58
CA CYS A 64 -48.87 11.83 35.83
C CYS A 64 -50.26 12.46 35.63
N LYS A 65 -51.30 11.88 36.25
CA LYS A 65 -52.62 12.51 36.39
C LYS A 65 -52.73 13.20 37.75
N SER A 66 -52.62 14.52 37.74
CA SER A 66 -52.99 15.39 38.86
C SER A 66 -54.50 15.31 39.14
N LYS A 67 -54.89 14.89 40.35
CA LYS A 67 -56.26 15.00 40.86
C LYS A 67 -56.35 16.05 41.95
N ASN A 68 -57.06 17.13 41.64
CA ASN A 68 -57.57 18.12 42.58
C ASN A 68 -58.46 17.44 43.63
N VAL A 69 -58.13 17.60 44.92
CA VAL A 69 -59.05 17.35 46.04
C VAL A 69 -59.23 18.65 46.80
N ARG A 70 -60.38 19.28 46.54
CA ARG A 70 -60.90 20.45 47.24
C ARG A 70 -61.74 19.91 48.40
N LYS A 71 -61.27 20.03 49.65
CA LYS A 71 -62.11 19.86 50.84
C LYS A 71 -62.07 21.14 51.67
N ARG A 72 -63.22 21.79 51.74
CA ARG A 72 -63.56 22.84 52.69
C ARG A 72 -63.57 22.21 54.08
N ASN A 73 -63.09 22.92 55.08
CA ASN A 73 -63.62 22.85 56.45
C ASN A 73 -63.50 24.24 57.06
N ALA A 74 -64.63 24.68 57.61
CA ALA A 74 -64.82 25.98 58.23
C ALA A 74 -64.65 25.87 59.76
N ALA A 75 -64.27 27.01 60.33
CA ALA A 75 -64.53 27.46 61.70
C ALA A 75 -63.86 26.70 62.86
N SER A 76 -62.90 27.37 63.49
CA SER A 76 -62.91 27.57 64.94
C SER A 76 -62.29 28.92 65.25
N ARG A 77 -62.90 29.62 66.20
CA ARG A 77 -62.69 31.02 66.59
C ARG A 77 -62.07 31.03 68.00
N ALA A 78 -61.28 32.07 68.24
CA ALA A 78 -60.67 32.50 69.51
C ALA A 78 -59.43 31.70 69.95
N ASP A 79 -58.27 32.34 69.98
CA ASP A 79 -57.82 32.99 71.20
C ASP A 79 -56.76 34.06 70.90
N SER A 80 -56.87 35.21 71.54
CA SER A 80 -56.09 36.41 71.30
C SER A 80 -55.21 36.67 72.51
N THR A 81 -53.93 36.26 72.48
CA THR A 81 -52.80 36.97 73.14
C THR A 81 -51.51 36.15 73.02
N SER A 82 -50.71 36.40 71.98
CA SER A 82 -49.23 36.24 71.98
C SER A 82 -48.64 36.64 70.60
N THR A 83 -49.04 37.78 70.05
CA THR A 83 -48.77 38.13 68.63
C THR A 83 -47.56 39.04 68.41
N VAL A 84 -46.85 39.45 69.46
CA VAL A 84 -45.74 40.41 69.31
C VAL A 84 -44.36 39.73 69.19
N ASN A 85 -44.23 38.44 69.54
CA ASN A 85 -42.95 37.71 69.44
C ASN A 85 -42.80 36.78 68.20
N LEU A 86 -43.87 36.49 67.45
CA LEU A 86 -43.82 35.63 66.25
C LEU A 86 -43.37 36.38 64.97
N ALA A 87 -43.61 37.70 64.87
CA ALA A 87 -43.20 38.50 63.72
C ALA A 87 -41.67 38.65 63.59
N SER A 88 -40.95 38.62 64.72
CA SER A 88 -39.48 38.69 64.77
C SER A 88 -38.80 37.41 64.24
N MET A 89 -39.42 36.23 64.45
CA MET A 89 -38.91 34.92 63.98
C MET A 89 -39.34 34.57 62.53
N ALA A 90 -40.36 35.24 62.00
CA ALA A 90 -40.83 35.04 60.62
C ALA A 90 -39.90 35.65 59.56
N ASN A 91 -39.24 36.77 59.89
CA ASN A 91 -38.32 37.48 58.99
C ASN A 91 -37.05 36.69 58.59
N PRO A 92 -36.31 36.05 59.52
CA PRO A 92 -35.14 35.26 59.14
C PRO A 92 -35.53 34.04 58.28
N SER A 93 -36.66 33.40 58.59
CA SER A 93 -37.17 32.24 57.83
C SER A 93 -37.55 32.62 56.39
N GLN A 94 -38.12 33.81 56.17
CA GLN A 94 -38.44 34.29 54.82
C GLN A 94 -37.19 34.59 53.98
N LYS A 95 -36.13 35.11 54.61
CA LYS A 95 -34.84 35.36 53.94
C LYS A 95 -34.18 34.06 53.49
N GLU A 96 -34.19 33.04 54.34
CA GLU A 96 -33.66 31.71 54.01
C GLU A 96 -34.45 31.05 52.86
N ILE A 97 -35.78 31.15 52.88
CA ILE A 97 -36.64 30.65 51.78
C ILE A 97 -36.29 31.36 50.45
N ALA A 98 -36.09 32.68 50.46
CA ALA A 98 -35.70 33.42 49.26
C ALA A 98 -34.32 33.00 48.74
N GLU A 99 -33.36 32.77 49.63
CA GLU A 99 -32.03 32.29 49.27
C GLU A 99 -32.08 30.87 48.68
N ILE A 100 -32.84 29.97 49.29
CA ILE A 100 -33.06 28.60 48.79
C ILE A 100 -33.68 28.64 47.39
N ARG A 101 -34.68 29.51 47.16
CA ARG A 101 -35.29 29.68 45.82
C ARG A 101 -34.26 30.15 44.80
N GLY A 102 -33.45 31.16 45.13
CA GLY A 102 -32.40 31.64 44.24
C GLY A 102 -31.27 30.62 43.99
N LYS A 103 -30.99 29.72 44.94
CA LYS A 103 -30.09 28.57 44.72
C LYS A 103 -30.73 27.54 43.78
N ASN A 104 -31.99 27.20 44.01
CA ASN A 104 -32.73 26.25 43.16
C ASN A 104 -32.85 26.74 41.72
N GLU A 105 -33.14 28.02 41.48
CA GLU A 105 -33.19 28.60 40.14
C GLU A 105 -31.83 28.50 39.42
N ARG A 106 -30.73 28.77 40.11
CA ARG A 106 -29.38 28.61 39.57
C ARG A 106 -29.07 27.15 39.24
N ILE A 107 -29.41 26.22 40.12
CA ILE A 107 -29.25 24.78 39.90
C ILE A 107 -30.07 24.31 38.70
N LEU A 108 -31.29 24.82 38.51
CA LEU A 108 -32.12 24.49 37.35
C LEU A 108 -31.49 25.00 36.05
N ALA A 109 -30.97 26.23 36.04
CA ALA A 109 -30.28 26.79 34.88
C ALA A 109 -29.01 26.01 34.52
N GLU A 110 -28.21 25.63 35.52
CA GLU A 110 -27.01 24.81 35.34
C GLU A 110 -27.36 23.42 34.80
N ASN A 111 -28.39 22.77 35.35
CA ASN A 111 -28.85 21.47 34.86
C ASN A 111 -29.29 21.53 33.39
N GLU A 112 -29.98 22.60 32.98
CA GLU A 112 -30.39 22.76 31.58
C GLU A 112 -29.18 22.98 30.67
N SER A 113 -28.20 23.78 31.12
CA SER A 113 -26.94 23.94 30.39
C SER A 113 -26.19 22.62 30.23
N ILE A 114 -26.11 21.80 31.29
CA ILE A 114 -25.45 20.48 31.25
C ILE A 114 -26.18 19.53 30.29
N ARG A 115 -27.52 19.54 30.27
CA ARG A 115 -28.31 18.72 29.33
C ARG A 115 -28.02 19.10 27.88
N SER A 116 -27.99 20.40 27.59
CA SER A 116 -27.69 20.89 26.24
C SER A 116 -26.29 20.48 25.79
N GLU A 117 -25.28 20.59 26.68
CA GLU A 117 -23.92 20.17 26.35
C GLU A 117 -23.83 18.66 26.15
N ASN A 118 -24.51 17.86 26.98
CA ASN A 118 -24.57 16.41 26.81
C ASN A 118 -25.18 16.02 25.45
N GLU A 119 -26.24 16.70 25.00
CA GLU A 119 -26.84 16.47 23.69
C GLU A 119 -25.88 16.80 22.54
N ARG A 120 -25.11 17.91 22.66
CA ARG A 120 -24.06 18.27 21.69
C ARG A 120 -22.95 17.22 21.66
N ILE A 121 -22.51 16.72 22.82
CA ILE A 121 -21.50 15.67 22.92
C ILE A 121 -21.99 14.39 22.25
N LEU A 122 -23.22 13.95 22.54
CA LEU A 122 -23.81 12.74 21.92
C LEU A 122 -23.91 12.87 20.40
N THR A 123 -24.33 14.03 19.90
CA THR A 123 -24.39 14.29 18.45
C THR A 123 -23.00 14.20 17.81
N LYS A 124 -21.97 14.75 18.47
CA LYS A 124 -20.59 14.68 17.98
C LYS A 124 -20.05 13.24 18.02
N ASP A 125 -20.34 12.50 19.08
CA ASP A 125 -19.93 11.11 19.25
C ASP A 125 -20.53 10.21 18.17
N GLU A 126 -21.80 10.43 17.82
CA GLU A 126 -22.44 9.73 16.71
C GLU A 126 -21.83 10.09 15.35
N GLY A 127 -21.51 11.36 15.13
CA GLY A 127 -20.79 11.79 13.93
C GLY A 127 -19.40 11.15 13.80
N MET A 128 -18.67 11.02 14.91
CA MET A 128 -17.37 10.34 14.93
C MET A 128 -17.52 8.83 14.65
N ARG A 129 -18.55 8.17 15.19
CA ARG A 129 -18.84 6.77 14.88
C ARG A 129 -19.10 6.54 13.40
N GLY A 130 -19.93 7.38 12.77
CA GLY A 130 -20.18 7.29 11.34
C GLY A 130 -18.92 7.48 10.49
N GLU A 131 -18.04 8.39 10.89
CA GLU A 131 -16.75 8.59 10.20
C GLU A 131 -15.81 7.39 10.35
N ILE A 132 -15.75 6.79 11.55
CA ILE A 132 -14.98 5.56 11.79
C ILE A 132 -15.48 4.41 10.90
N GLU A 133 -16.80 4.25 10.78
CA GLU A 133 -17.40 3.24 9.90
C GLU A 133 -17.03 3.48 8.44
N ARG A 134 -17.13 4.73 7.96
CA ARG A 134 -16.74 5.11 6.61
C ARG A 134 -15.27 4.79 6.31
N ILE A 135 -14.36 5.17 7.21
CA ILE A 135 -12.92 4.90 7.09
C ILE A 135 -12.63 3.40 7.12
N THR A 136 -13.35 2.64 7.96
CA THR A 136 -13.21 1.18 8.03
C THR A 136 -13.58 0.54 6.69
N ASN A 137 -14.70 0.94 6.09
CA ASN A 137 -15.17 0.44 4.80
C ASN A 137 -14.22 0.80 3.66
N GLU A 138 -13.70 2.03 3.64
CA GLU A 138 -12.70 2.45 2.65
C GLU A 138 -11.41 1.64 2.77
N ASN A 139 -10.92 1.41 3.99
CA ASN A 139 -9.75 0.58 4.23
C ASN A 139 -9.95 -0.88 3.77
N GLU A 140 -11.14 -1.45 3.96
CA GLU A 140 -11.44 -2.80 3.47
C GLU A 140 -11.44 -2.85 1.93
N SER A 141 -12.00 -1.83 1.28
CA SER A 141 -11.94 -1.71 -0.18
C SER A 141 -10.49 -1.63 -0.69
N LEU A 142 -9.68 -0.76 -0.08
CA LEU A 142 -8.27 -0.60 -0.45
C LEU A 142 -7.46 -1.89 -0.24
N ARG A 143 -7.78 -2.69 0.80
CA ARG A 143 -7.16 -4.01 0.99
C ARG A 143 -7.49 -4.96 -0.16
N LYS A 144 -8.75 -5.03 -0.58
CA LYS A 144 -9.18 -5.87 -1.72
C LYS A 144 -8.52 -5.43 -3.02
N ASP A 145 -8.37 -4.13 -3.23
CA ASP A 145 -7.69 -3.59 -4.42
C ASP A 145 -6.19 -3.93 -4.40
N ASN A 146 -5.52 -3.80 -3.26
CA ASN A 146 -4.13 -4.23 -3.12
C ASN A 146 -3.93 -5.73 -3.39
N GLU A 147 -4.82 -6.58 -2.87
CA GLU A 147 -4.78 -8.03 -3.16
C GLU A 147 -4.94 -8.32 -4.65
N ARG A 148 -5.81 -7.58 -5.36
CA ARG A 148 -5.96 -7.70 -6.83
C ARG A 148 -4.68 -7.30 -7.55
N ILE A 149 -4.10 -6.15 -7.18
CA ILE A 149 -2.86 -5.66 -7.77
C ILE A 149 -1.71 -6.65 -7.55
N ASP A 150 -1.60 -7.23 -6.36
CA ASP A 150 -0.56 -8.23 -6.07
C ASP A 150 -0.73 -9.50 -6.92
N ASN A 151 -1.97 -9.94 -7.15
CA ASN A 151 -2.25 -11.06 -8.05
C ASN A 151 -1.90 -10.74 -9.50
N ASP A 152 -2.28 -9.56 -10.00
CA ASP A 152 -1.95 -9.11 -11.35
C ASP A 152 -0.43 -9.03 -11.55
N LEU A 153 0.30 -8.51 -10.56
CA LEU A 153 1.76 -8.45 -10.57
C LEU A 153 2.38 -9.85 -10.60
N ALA A 154 1.81 -10.83 -9.89
CA ALA A 154 2.28 -12.21 -9.93
C ALA A 154 2.11 -12.82 -11.33
N ILE A 155 0.98 -12.56 -11.99
CA ILE A 155 0.70 -13.02 -13.36
C ILE A 155 1.70 -12.39 -14.34
N ILE A 156 1.87 -11.07 -14.30
CA ILE A 156 2.79 -10.34 -15.20
C ILE A 156 4.23 -10.84 -15.03
N ARG A 157 4.67 -11.12 -13.80
CA ARG A 157 6.01 -11.68 -13.55
C ARG A 157 6.18 -13.05 -14.21
N LYS A 158 5.17 -13.92 -14.09
CA LYS A 158 5.18 -15.25 -14.72
C LYS A 158 5.25 -15.14 -16.25
N ASP A 159 4.47 -14.24 -16.83
CA ASP A 159 4.46 -14.01 -18.28
C ASP A 159 5.79 -13.44 -18.78
N LEU A 160 6.38 -12.52 -18.02
CA LEU A 160 7.70 -11.97 -18.31
C LEU A 160 8.79 -13.05 -18.30
N ASP A 161 8.76 -13.95 -17.32
CA ASP A 161 9.73 -15.05 -17.24
C ASP A 161 9.53 -16.04 -18.40
N ALA A 162 8.29 -16.37 -18.76
CA ALA A 162 7.99 -17.19 -19.94
C ALA A 162 8.51 -16.54 -21.24
N ALA A 163 8.28 -15.24 -21.42
CA ALA A 163 8.76 -14.50 -22.57
C ALA A 163 10.29 -14.46 -22.66
N ARG A 164 11.00 -14.36 -21.52
CA ARG A 164 12.47 -14.43 -21.46
C ARG A 164 13.02 -15.78 -21.88
N VAL A 165 12.38 -16.87 -21.43
CA VAL A 165 12.74 -18.23 -21.84
C VAL A 165 12.54 -18.39 -23.35
N GLN A 166 11.39 -17.97 -23.87
CA GLN A 166 11.10 -18.03 -25.31
C GLN A 166 12.12 -17.24 -26.13
N HIS A 167 12.40 -16.00 -25.73
CA HIS A 167 13.40 -15.17 -26.42
C HIS A 167 14.79 -15.83 -26.45
N THR A 168 15.19 -16.49 -25.36
CA THR A 168 16.48 -17.19 -25.31
C THR A 168 16.51 -18.36 -26.30
N GLN A 169 15.43 -19.14 -26.38
CA GLN A 169 15.27 -20.22 -27.35
C GLN A 169 15.30 -19.69 -28.80
N ASP A 170 14.62 -18.58 -29.06
CA ASP A 170 14.59 -17.97 -30.39
C ASP A 170 15.98 -17.50 -30.83
N VAL A 171 16.75 -16.89 -29.91
CA VAL A 171 18.14 -16.49 -30.15
C VAL A 171 19.04 -17.70 -30.42
N GLU A 172 18.86 -18.80 -29.70
CA GLU A 172 19.60 -20.05 -29.94
C GLU A 172 19.25 -20.64 -31.31
N ALA A 173 17.98 -20.70 -31.68
CA ALA A 173 17.54 -21.15 -33.00
C ALA A 173 18.13 -20.29 -34.13
N LEU A 174 18.15 -18.96 -33.96
CA LEU A 174 18.79 -18.06 -34.92
C LEU A 174 20.30 -18.29 -35.04
N ARG A 175 20.97 -18.60 -33.92
CA ARG A 175 22.39 -18.93 -33.92
C ARG A 175 22.66 -20.22 -34.69
N GLU A 176 21.84 -21.25 -34.52
CA GLU A 176 21.95 -22.51 -35.26
C GLU A 176 21.78 -22.30 -36.77
N VAL A 177 20.74 -21.55 -37.18
CA VAL A 177 20.52 -21.19 -38.59
C VAL A 177 21.74 -20.45 -39.14
N THR A 178 22.26 -19.47 -38.41
CA THR A 178 23.44 -18.70 -38.82
C THR A 178 24.67 -19.60 -39.02
N MET A 179 24.90 -20.55 -38.11
CA MET A 179 26.00 -21.52 -38.20
C MET A 179 25.84 -22.48 -39.39
N SER A 180 24.61 -22.84 -39.76
CA SER A 180 24.34 -23.67 -40.95
C SER A 180 24.51 -22.90 -42.26
N LEU A 181 24.20 -21.59 -42.27
CA LEU A 181 24.21 -20.75 -43.46
C LEU A 181 25.63 -20.27 -43.82
N ALA A 182 26.48 -19.99 -42.84
CA ALA A 182 27.83 -19.47 -43.09
C ALA A 182 28.69 -20.36 -44.01
N PRO A 183 28.74 -21.70 -43.84
CA PRO A 183 29.46 -22.59 -44.77
C PRO A 183 28.89 -22.57 -46.19
N LEU A 184 27.57 -22.41 -46.35
CA LEU A 184 26.93 -22.34 -47.67
C LEU A 184 27.31 -21.05 -48.40
N HIS A 185 27.29 -19.91 -47.70
CA HIS A 185 27.77 -18.64 -48.26
C HIS A 185 29.23 -18.74 -48.68
N LEU A 186 30.09 -19.32 -47.83
CA LEU A 186 31.50 -19.51 -48.17
C LEU A 186 31.66 -20.41 -49.41
N ARG A 187 30.90 -21.51 -49.50
CA ARG A 187 30.92 -22.40 -50.67
C ARG A 187 30.51 -21.68 -51.95
N VAL A 188 29.41 -20.92 -51.93
CA VAL A 188 28.94 -20.16 -53.09
C VAL A 188 29.96 -19.11 -53.52
N LEU A 189 30.58 -18.41 -52.57
CA LEU A 189 31.64 -17.43 -52.85
C LEU A 189 32.88 -18.10 -53.44
N LEU A 190 33.31 -19.24 -52.89
CA LEU A 190 34.41 -20.03 -53.41
C LEU A 190 34.11 -20.55 -54.82
N ASP A 191 32.94 -21.12 -55.06
CA ASP A 191 32.52 -21.59 -56.39
C ASP A 191 32.44 -20.45 -57.41
N ARG A 192 32.03 -19.25 -56.99
CA ARG A 192 32.03 -18.06 -57.84
C ARG A 192 33.44 -17.58 -58.15
N ALA A 193 34.33 -17.50 -57.16
CA ALA A 193 35.73 -17.16 -57.36
C ALA A 193 36.44 -18.18 -58.26
N ARG A 194 36.12 -19.46 -58.05
CA ARG A 194 36.60 -20.60 -58.82
C ARG A 194 36.19 -20.54 -60.30
N ARG A 195 34.93 -20.21 -60.59
CA ARG A 195 34.44 -20.00 -61.98
C ARG A 195 35.11 -18.82 -62.65
N LYS A 196 35.21 -17.67 -61.96
CA LYS A 196 35.94 -16.52 -62.49
C LYS A 196 37.39 -16.88 -62.82
N GLY A 197 38.10 -17.60 -61.96
CA GLY A 197 39.46 -18.04 -62.23
C GLY A 197 39.59 -18.87 -63.52
N LEU A 198 38.64 -19.78 -63.76
CA LEU A 198 38.60 -20.58 -64.98
C LEU A 198 38.35 -19.74 -66.23
N GLU A 199 37.38 -18.82 -66.18
CA GLU A 199 37.05 -17.91 -67.28
C GLU A 199 38.30 -17.12 -67.73
N HIS A 200 39.08 -16.61 -66.78
CA HIS A 200 40.30 -15.86 -67.08
C HIS A 200 41.44 -16.72 -67.64
N LEU A 201 41.46 -18.02 -67.33
CA LEU A 201 42.46 -18.95 -67.84
C LEU A 201 42.04 -19.62 -69.16
N GLY A 202 40.81 -19.40 -69.62
CA GLY A 202 40.30 -19.98 -70.86
C GLY A 202 39.96 -21.48 -70.77
N HIS A 203 39.64 -21.98 -69.58
CA HIS A 203 39.24 -23.38 -69.37
C HIS A 203 37.76 -23.47 -68.96
N GLU A 204 37.01 -24.43 -69.49
CA GLU A 204 35.59 -24.62 -69.13
C GLU A 204 35.40 -25.39 -67.81
N ALA A 205 36.39 -26.19 -67.41
CA ALA A 205 36.34 -27.00 -66.19
C ALA A 205 37.71 -27.10 -65.52
N TRP A 206 37.70 -27.33 -64.20
CA TRP A 206 38.93 -27.53 -63.41
C TRP A 206 39.66 -28.83 -63.74
N GLU A 207 38.94 -29.83 -64.22
CA GLU A 207 39.53 -31.10 -64.65
C GLU A 207 40.47 -30.87 -65.83
N GLY A 208 40.02 -30.13 -66.86
CA GLY A 208 40.89 -29.76 -67.98
C GLY A 208 42.09 -28.88 -67.59
N LEU A 209 41.95 -28.05 -66.56
CA LEU A 209 43.07 -27.27 -66.02
C LEU A 209 44.07 -28.15 -65.25
N ARG A 210 43.58 -29.14 -64.49
CA ARG A 210 44.40 -30.06 -63.68
C ARG A 210 45.13 -31.10 -64.53
N ASP A 211 44.51 -31.59 -65.60
CA ASP A 211 45.08 -32.61 -66.47
C ASP A 211 46.34 -32.11 -67.20
N SER A 212 46.48 -30.79 -67.34
CA SER A 212 47.61 -30.17 -68.04
C SER A 212 48.79 -29.79 -67.14
N ARG A 213 48.65 -29.77 -65.80
CA ARG A 213 49.66 -29.20 -64.88
C ARG A 213 49.73 -29.89 -63.53
N SER A 214 50.93 -29.96 -62.95
CA SER A 214 51.07 -30.40 -61.56
C SER A 214 50.45 -29.38 -60.58
N VAL A 215 50.04 -29.84 -59.41
CA VAL A 215 49.40 -29.00 -58.37
C VAL A 215 50.26 -27.77 -58.01
N TYR A 216 51.58 -27.93 -57.94
CA TYR A 216 52.51 -26.84 -57.65
C TYR A 216 52.68 -25.85 -58.81
N GLN A 217 52.59 -26.31 -60.05
CA GLN A 217 52.62 -25.43 -61.23
C GLN A 217 51.31 -24.65 -61.37
N LEU A 218 50.21 -25.24 -60.92
CA LEU A 218 48.90 -24.63 -60.97
C LEU A 218 48.80 -23.38 -60.07
N SER A 219 49.31 -23.45 -58.84
CA SER A 219 49.30 -22.28 -57.93
C SER A 219 50.08 -21.10 -58.50
N ASN A 220 51.28 -21.34 -59.04
CA ASN A 220 52.12 -20.27 -59.58
C ASN A 220 51.49 -19.64 -60.81
N THR A 221 50.88 -20.45 -61.68
CA THR A 221 50.28 -19.95 -62.92
C THR A 221 48.97 -19.20 -62.69
N ILE A 222 48.18 -19.60 -61.68
CA ILE A 222 47.02 -18.82 -61.22
C ILE A 222 47.49 -17.49 -60.65
N PHE A 223 48.50 -17.49 -59.78
CA PHE A 223 49.03 -16.27 -59.17
C PHE A 223 49.58 -15.29 -60.22
N ASP A 224 50.34 -15.79 -61.20
CA ASP A 224 50.88 -14.98 -62.30
C ASP A 224 49.80 -14.46 -63.26
N ALA A 225 48.69 -15.20 -63.42
CA ALA A 225 47.56 -14.74 -64.21
C ALA A 225 46.79 -13.62 -63.49
N LEU A 226 46.55 -13.76 -62.19
CA LEU A 226 45.89 -12.73 -61.36
C LEU A 226 46.74 -11.46 -61.28
N LYS A 227 48.04 -11.61 -61.05
CA LYS A 227 48.99 -10.48 -60.99
C LYS A 227 49.04 -9.68 -62.29
N ARG A 228 48.88 -10.33 -63.45
CA ARG A 228 48.83 -9.67 -64.76
C ARG A 228 47.56 -8.85 -64.98
N GLN A 229 46.49 -9.11 -64.24
CA GLN A 229 45.21 -8.40 -64.35
C GLN A 229 45.08 -7.24 -63.37
N GLY A 230 46.06 -7.04 -62.47
CA GLY A 230 46.05 -5.95 -61.50
C GLY A 230 45.02 -6.13 -60.37
N VAL A 231 44.59 -7.36 -60.12
CA VAL A 231 43.76 -7.76 -58.96
C VAL A 231 44.65 -8.15 -57.79
#